data_AF-A0A1J5S7S6-F1
#
_entry.id   AF-A0A1J5S7S6-F1
#
_cell.length_a   1.000
_cell.length_b   1.000
_cell.length_c   1.000
_cell.angle_alpha   90.00
_cell.angle_beta   90.00
_cell.angle_gamma   90.00
#
_symmetry.space_group_name_H-M   'P 1'
#
loop_
_entity.id
_entity.type
_entity.pdbx_description
1 polymer ?
#
loop_
_entity_poly.entity_id
_entity_poly.type
_entity_poly.pdbx_seq_one_letter_code
_entity_poly.pdbx_strand_id
1 'polypeptide(L)'
;MTASNQDMQIEPPLIGQTYVSRATPDLVVYVVDVVDSDPDEDFAFIVEGCDPVYKDDTTNADGYEITSDVWAKHDFALVTE
;
A
#
# COMPACT_ATOMS: atom_id res chain seq x y z
N MET A 1 14.73 -25.45 19.67
CA MET A 1 13.68 -25.42 18.63
C MET A 1 13.57 -23.97 18.23
N THR A 2 14.25 -23.59 17.15
CA THR A 2 14.21 -22.22 16.62
C THR A 2 12.86 -22.05 15.95
N ALA A 3 12.03 -21.16 16.49
CA ALA A 3 10.83 -20.71 15.80
C ALA A 3 11.25 -20.16 14.44
N SER A 4 10.76 -20.76 13.35
CA SER A 4 10.84 -20.15 12.04
C SER A 4 10.04 -18.86 12.13
N ASN A 5 10.72 -17.71 12.10
CA ASN A 5 10.08 -16.47 11.70
C ASN A 5 9.54 -16.75 10.31
N GLN A 6 8.26 -17.07 10.20
CA GLN A 6 7.59 -17.05 8.92
C GLN A 6 7.56 -15.58 8.54
N ASP A 7 8.45 -15.20 7.63
CA ASP A 7 8.31 -13.99 6.85
C ASP A 7 6.86 -13.98 6.35
N MET A 8 6.00 -13.19 7.00
CA MET A 8 4.68 -12.88 6.46
C MET A 8 4.98 -12.16 5.15
N GLN A 9 4.97 -12.90 4.05
CA GLN A 9 5.04 -12.31 2.72
C GLN A 9 3.77 -11.46 2.58
N ILE A 10 3.91 -10.17 2.79
CA ILE A 10 2.87 -9.19 2.51
C ILE A 10 2.77 -9.13 0.99
N GLU A 11 1.61 -9.50 0.47
CA GLU A 11 1.34 -9.36 -0.96
C GLU A 11 1.16 -7.87 -1.30
N PRO A 12 1.76 -7.38 -2.40
CA PRO A 12 1.51 -6.03 -2.87
C PRO A 12 0.04 -5.83 -3.23
N PRO A 13 -0.52 -4.63 -3.02
CA PRO A 13 -1.86 -4.33 -3.48
C PRO A 13 -1.96 -4.29 -5.00
N LEU A 14 -3.18 -4.27 -5.51
CA LEU A 14 -3.44 -4.21 -6.94
C LEU A 14 -3.56 -2.75 -7.40
N ILE A 15 -2.87 -2.42 -8.48
CA ILE A 15 -3.00 -1.14 -9.17
C ILE A 15 -4.45 -0.94 -9.64
N GLY A 16 -4.95 0.27 -9.50
CA GLY A 16 -6.30 0.66 -9.90
C GLY A 16 -7.39 0.29 -8.90
N GLN A 17 -7.01 -0.16 -7.69
CA GLN A 17 -7.94 -0.47 -6.61
C GLN A 17 -7.87 0.57 -5.49
N THR A 18 -8.96 0.68 -4.73
CA THR A 18 -9.03 1.56 -3.55
C THR A 18 -8.96 0.73 -2.28
N TYR A 19 -8.13 1.15 -1.34
CA TYR A 19 -7.99 0.53 -0.03
C TYR A 19 -8.25 1.54 1.08
N VAL A 20 -8.81 1.08 2.18
CA VAL A 20 -8.98 1.86 3.41
C VAL A 20 -8.14 1.24 4.53
N SER A 21 -7.42 2.07 5.27
CA SER A 21 -6.69 1.58 6.44
C SER A 21 -7.66 1.21 7.54
N ARG A 22 -7.54 -0.01 8.09
CA ARG A 22 -8.29 -0.41 9.29
C ARG A 22 -7.76 0.25 10.56
N ALA A 23 -6.46 0.57 10.59
CA ALA A 23 -5.83 1.27 11.72
C ALA A 23 -6.16 2.78 11.74
N THR A 24 -6.38 3.39 10.56
CA THR A 24 -6.70 4.81 10.42
C THR A 24 -7.79 4.97 9.35
N PRO A 25 -9.08 4.87 9.70
CA PRO A 25 -10.18 4.80 8.74
C PRO A 25 -10.32 6.00 7.79
N ASP A 26 -9.73 7.15 8.13
CA ASP A 26 -9.70 8.34 7.28
C ASP A 26 -8.60 8.29 6.21
N LEU A 27 -7.68 7.33 6.28
CA LEU A 27 -6.68 7.07 5.25
C LEU A 27 -7.24 6.11 4.21
N VAL A 28 -7.64 6.66 3.07
CA VAL A 28 -8.11 5.91 1.91
C VAL A 28 -7.16 6.18 0.74
N VAL A 29 -6.68 5.12 0.11
CA VAL A 29 -5.64 5.18 -0.92
C VAL A 29 -6.14 4.48 -2.17
N TYR A 30 -6.22 5.21 -3.27
CA TYR A 30 -6.30 4.63 -4.61
C TYR A 30 -4.88 4.32 -5.09
N VAL A 31 -4.63 3.07 -5.47
CA VAL A 31 -3.29 2.61 -5.88
C VAL A 31 -3.05 2.96 -7.34
N VAL A 32 -2.03 3.77 -7.59
CA VAL A 32 -1.61 4.23 -8.92
C VAL A 32 -0.48 3.37 -9.47
N ASP A 33 0.49 3.00 -8.63
CA ASP A 33 1.59 2.10 -8.99
C ASP A 33 2.10 1.29 -7.77
N VAL A 34 2.82 0.21 -8.03
CA VAL A 34 3.56 -0.55 -7.02
C VAL A 34 4.97 -0.83 -7.53
N VAL A 35 5.96 -0.31 -6.82
CA VAL A 35 7.37 -0.40 -7.17
C VAL A 35 8.06 -1.38 -6.24
N ASP A 36 8.77 -2.37 -6.79
CA ASP A 36 9.61 -3.27 -5.99
C ASP A 36 10.74 -2.47 -5.33
N SER A 37 11.04 -2.78 -4.06
CA SER A 37 12.16 -2.15 -3.38
C SER A 37 13.52 -2.65 -3.90
N ASP A 38 14.56 -1.84 -3.67
CA ASP A 38 15.93 -2.30 -3.84
C ASP A 38 16.22 -3.42 -2.82
N PRO A 39 16.96 -4.49 -3.19
CA PRO A 39 17.38 -5.54 -2.25
C PRO A 39 18.14 -5.04 -1.01
N ASP A 40 18.69 -3.83 -1.02
CA ASP A 40 19.37 -3.22 0.13
C ASP A 40 18.42 -2.48 1.10
N GLU A 41 17.12 -2.39 0.80
CA GLU A 41 16.10 -1.74 1.64
C GLU A 41 15.37 -2.73 2.58
N ASP A 42 14.91 -2.24 3.73
CA ASP A 42 14.22 -3.05 4.76
C ASP A 42 12.71 -3.27 4.49
N PHE A 43 12.20 -2.84 3.33
CA PHE A 43 10.82 -3.04 2.88
C PHE A 43 10.81 -3.77 1.53
N ALA A 44 9.68 -4.37 1.13
CA ALA A 44 9.58 -5.21 -0.07
C ALA A 44 9.06 -4.45 -1.31
N PHE A 45 8.22 -3.44 -1.10
CA PHE A 45 7.66 -2.61 -2.17
C PHE A 45 7.25 -1.24 -1.62
N ILE A 46 7.02 -0.29 -2.53
CA ILE A 46 6.40 1.01 -2.28
C ILE A 46 5.11 1.07 -3.08
N VAL A 47 4.03 1.49 -2.42
CA VAL A 47 2.76 1.81 -3.04
C VAL A 47 2.75 3.30 -3.36
N GLU A 48 2.63 3.62 -4.63
CA GLU A 48 2.32 4.98 -5.08
C GLU A 48 0.80 5.09 -5.23
N GLY A 49 0.20 6.08 -4.58
CA GLY A 49 -1.25 6.23 -4.58
C GLY A 49 -1.72 7.67 -4.45
N CYS A 50 -3.03 7.88 -4.40
CA CYS A 50 -3.63 9.19 -4.16
C CYS A 50 -4.97 9.06 -3.43
N ASP A 51 -5.58 10.19 -3.06
CA ASP A 51 -6.98 10.20 -2.62
C ASP A 51 -7.88 9.70 -3.76
N PRO A 52 -8.83 8.77 -3.50
CA PRO A 52 -9.73 8.23 -4.53
C PRO A 52 -10.56 9.27 -5.28
N VAL A 53 -10.78 10.46 -4.72
CA VAL A 53 -11.47 11.56 -5.41
C VAL A 53 -10.71 12.03 -6.66
N TYR A 54 -9.39 11.82 -6.70
CA TYR A 54 -8.52 12.19 -7.82
C TYR A 54 -8.10 10.99 -8.69
N LYS A 55 -8.77 9.83 -8.57
CA LYS A 55 -8.41 8.61 -9.33
C LYS A 55 -8.40 8.78 -10.85
N ASP A 56 -9.15 9.76 -11.37
CA ASP A 56 -9.24 10.07 -12.81
C ASP A 56 -8.27 11.21 -13.24
N ASP A 57 -7.56 11.85 -12.31
CA ASP A 57 -6.56 12.92 -12.56
C ASP A 57 -5.30 12.73 -11.71
N THR A 58 -4.72 11.52 -11.79
CA THR A 58 -3.56 11.12 -10.97
C THR A 58 -2.29 11.94 -11.26
N THR A 59 -2.22 12.63 -12.40
CA THR A 59 -1.07 13.49 -12.77
C THR A 59 -0.98 14.75 -11.91
N ASN A 60 -2.11 15.25 -11.41
CA ASN A 60 -2.18 16.49 -10.63
C ASN A 60 -2.61 16.24 -9.17
N ALA A 61 -2.79 14.98 -8.77
CA ALA A 61 -3.21 14.61 -7.44
C ALA A 61 -2.04 14.74 -6.43
N ASP A 62 -2.38 15.06 -5.18
CA ASP A 62 -1.44 14.87 -4.08
C ASP A 62 -1.20 13.35 -3.89
N GLY A 63 0.05 12.93 -4.07
CA GLY A 63 0.45 11.52 -4.03
C GLY A 63 0.81 11.03 -2.63
N TYR A 64 0.61 9.74 -2.41
CA TYR A 64 1.12 8.97 -1.29
C TYR A 64 2.25 8.05 -1.77
N GLU A 65 3.32 7.95 -0.98
CA GLU A 65 4.32 6.89 -1.08
C GLU A 65 4.28 6.09 0.23
N ILE A 66 3.87 4.83 0.14
CA ILE A 66 3.65 3.97 1.31
C ILE A 66 4.49 2.71 1.17
N THR A 67 5.51 2.56 2.01
CA THR A 67 6.34 1.36 2.08
C THR A 67 5.53 0.15 2.55
N SER A 68 5.95 -1.06 2.18
CA SER A 68 5.23 -2.31 2.51
C SER A 68 5.07 -2.54 4.02
N ASP A 69 5.99 -2.06 4.85
CA ASP A 69 5.89 -2.16 6.31
C ASP A 69 4.83 -1.22 6.89
N VAL A 70 4.70 0.01 6.34
CA VAL A 70 3.62 0.95 6.67
C VAL A 70 2.29 0.37 6.17
N TRP A 71 2.26 -0.15 4.95
CA TRP A 71 1.08 -0.82 4.40
C TRP A 71 0.58 -1.94 5.32
N ALA A 72 1.48 -2.78 5.82
CA ALA A 72 1.15 -3.85 6.76
C ALA A 72 0.63 -3.34 8.10
N LYS A 73 1.27 -2.31 8.68
CA LYS A 73 0.86 -1.70 9.96
C LYS A 73 -0.56 -1.11 9.87
N HIS A 74 -0.96 -0.62 8.70
CA HIS A 74 -2.25 -0.01 8.49
C HIS A 74 -3.39 -1.03 8.25
N ASP A 75 -3.08 -2.31 8.04
CA ASP A 75 -4.02 -3.40 7.73
C ASP A 75 -5.04 -2.94 6.67
N PHE A 76 -4.53 -2.49 5.51
CA PHE A 76 -5.37 -1.97 4.43
C PHE A 76 -6.34 -3.04 3.92
N ALA A 77 -7.62 -2.67 3.82
CA ALA A 77 -8.66 -3.51 3.28
C ALA A 77 -9.16 -2.96 1.95
N LEU A 78 -9.36 -3.85 0.98
CA LEU A 78 -9.95 -3.51 -0.31
C LEU A 78 -11.37 -2.95 -0.11
N VAL A 79 -11.64 -1.80 -0.72
CA VAL A 79 -12.99 -1.23 -0.81
C VAL A 79 -13.69 -1.88 -2.00
N THR A 80 -14.68 -2.73 -1.74
CA THR A 80 -15.53 -3.30 -2.78
C THR A 80 -16.65 -2.31 -3.13
N GLU A 81 -16.78 -1.95 -4.39
CA GLU A 81 -17.93 -1.21 -4.93
C GLU A 81 -19.20 -2.10 -5.01
#